data_AF-A0A950E9C2-F1
#
_entry.id   AF-A0A950E9C2-F1
#
_cell.length_a   1.000
_cell.length_b   1.000
_cell.length_c   1.000
_cell.angle_alpha   90.00
_cell.angle_beta   90.00
_cell.angle_gamma   90.00
#
_symmetry.space_group_name_H-M   'P 1'
#
loop_
_entity.id
_entity.type
_entity.pdbx_description
1 polymer ?
#
loop_
_entity_poly.entity_id
_entity_poly.type
_entity_poly.pdbx_seq_one_letter_code
_entity_poly.pdbx_strand_id
1 'polypeptide(L)'
;MRQAISYGQTLLNFNPEEARVATGIFARMFPADQHGPGATEIGVVEYLDNALAGPYSDHVDTYRLALAAINRVSRHRYGTSFADSSLDRQDAILVEVENGTLPGLVEPVPGTFFELLRTHLQEGLFCDPVYGGNRDKLGWKVLGHPGVWLENSAEENLTDRPVTKGGSIQSLADLGLTARRSAADQYQTGYDPYESILPPSEMVDVIIVGVGGVGGVIAPVLANCGLKVVGLEAGPFRTSLDYIPDELGATYYCRANLGPKFVSETPRWRRNDGERTQPATFSMGRMVNGVGGSIVHYGAWLRRFHPHHF
;
A
#
# COMPACT_ATOMS: atom_id res chain seq x y z
N MET A 1 16.95 -18.65 -30.98
CA MET A 1 15.65 -19.29 -30.68
C MET A 1 14.86 -18.33 -29.81
N ARG A 2 13.74 -17.77 -30.31
CA ARG A 2 12.88 -16.87 -29.53
C ARG A 2 11.96 -17.75 -28.67
N GLN A 3 12.15 -17.75 -27.36
CA GLN A 3 11.17 -18.34 -26.44
C GLN A 3 9.91 -17.47 -26.49
N ALA A 4 8.77 -18.08 -26.81
CA ALA A 4 7.49 -17.46 -26.57
C ALA A 4 7.35 -17.28 -25.05
N ILE A 5 7.29 -16.03 -24.61
CA ILE A 5 7.03 -15.69 -23.21
C ILE A 5 5.62 -16.20 -22.91
N SER A 6 5.54 -17.25 -22.09
CA SER A 6 4.27 -17.79 -21.59
C SER A 6 3.85 -16.93 -20.41
N TYR A 7 2.84 -16.08 -20.60
CA TYR A 7 2.18 -15.40 -19.49
C TYR A 7 1.51 -16.45 -18.62
N GLY A 8 2.06 -16.70 -17.43
CA GLY A 8 1.65 -17.77 -16.51
C GLY A 8 0.29 -17.56 -15.84
N GLN A 9 -0.38 -16.41 -16.08
CA GLN A 9 -1.73 -16.11 -15.62
C GLN A 9 -2.51 -15.37 -16.71
N THR A 10 -3.82 -15.56 -16.76
CA THR A 10 -4.73 -14.81 -17.63
C THR A 10 -4.69 -13.33 -17.23
N LEU A 11 -4.26 -12.47 -18.16
CA LEU A 11 -4.31 -11.01 -17.99
C LEU A 11 -5.76 -10.56 -17.78
N LEU A 12 -5.97 -9.63 -16.85
CA LEU A 12 -7.24 -9.09 -16.41
C LEU A 12 -7.67 -7.87 -17.24
N ASN A 13 -6.74 -6.98 -17.61
CA ASN A 13 -7.04 -5.74 -18.33
C ASN A 13 -6.40 -5.66 -19.71
N PHE A 14 -5.12 -6.01 -19.80
CA PHE A 14 -4.38 -5.90 -21.04
C PHE A 14 -4.78 -7.00 -22.01
N ASN A 15 -4.94 -6.59 -23.27
CA ASN A 15 -4.92 -7.55 -24.36
C ASN A 15 -3.47 -8.02 -24.64
N PRO A 16 -3.28 -9.11 -25.41
CA PRO A 16 -1.94 -9.64 -25.67
C PRO A 16 -0.97 -8.67 -26.36
N GLU A 17 -1.45 -7.74 -27.19
CA GLU A 17 -0.59 -6.74 -27.84
C GLU A 17 -0.15 -5.66 -26.84
N GLU A 18 -1.07 -5.15 -26.02
CA GLU A 18 -0.78 -4.17 -24.96
C GLU A 18 0.25 -4.73 -23.97
N ALA A 19 0.04 -5.96 -23.49
CA ALA A 19 0.96 -6.61 -22.57
C ALA A 19 2.36 -6.80 -23.19
N ARG A 20 2.43 -7.12 -24.48
CA ARG A 20 3.71 -7.21 -25.20
C ARG A 20 4.43 -5.86 -25.29
N VAL A 21 3.70 -4.79 -25.59
CA VAL A 21 4.29 -3.43 -25.65
C VAL A 21 4.77 -3.03 -24.26
N ALA A 22 3.94 -3.19 -23.22
CA ALA A 22 4.32 -2.90 -21.83
C ALA A 22 5.54 -3.72 -21.37
N THR A 23 5.59 -5.01 -21.71
CA THR A 23 6.75 -5.89 -21.44
C THR A 23 8.01 -5.33 -22.09
N GLY A 24 7.94 -4.93 -23.36
CA GLY A 24 9.08 -4.32 -24.05
C GLY A 24 9.53 -3.02 -23.39
N ILE A 25 8.59 -2.17 -22.98
CA ILE A 25 8.89 -0.89 -22.30
C ILE A 25 9.65 -1.16 -20.99
N PHE A 26 9.09 -1.98 -20.10
CA PHE A 26 9.70 -2.23 -18.80
C PHE A 26 11.02 -3.01 -18.91
N ALA A 27 11.16 -3.90 -19.89
CA ALA A 27 12.42 -4.58 -20.16
C ALA A 27 13.53 -3.62 -20.65
N ARG A 28 13.19 -2.46 -21.22
CA ARG A 28 14.16 -1.41 -21.50
C ARG A 28 14.45 -0.54 -20.29
N MET A 29 13.46 -0.25 -19.46
CA MET A 29 13.63 0.56 -18.25
C MET A 29 14.41 -0.17 -17.13
N PHE A 30 14.24 -1.49 -17.01
CA PHE A 30 14.96 -2.33 -16.06
C PHE A 30 15.32 -3.68 -16.73
N PRO A 31 16.40 -3.71 -17.52
CA PRO A 31 16.82 -4.90 -18.26
C PRO A 31 17.45 -5.96 -17.34
N ALA A 32 17.26 -7.23 -17.70
CA ALA A 32 18.05 -8.31 -17.11
C ALA A 32 19.50 -8.22 -17.60
N ASP A 33 20.45 -8.53 -16.72
CA ASP A 33 21.86 -8.57 -17.06
C ASP A 33 22.59 -9.68 -16.29
N GLN A 34 23.92 -9.66 -16.33
CA GLN A 34 24.76 -10.64 -15.62
C GLN A 34 24.69 -10.54 -14.09
N HIS A 35 24.13 -9.46 -13.56
CA HIS A 35 24.04 -9.16 -12.14
C HIS A 35 22.64 -9.42 -11.56
N GLY A 36 21.61 -9.56 -12.38
CA GLY A 36 20.28 -9.84 -11.86
C GLY A 36 19.16 -9.98 -12.89
N PRO A 37 17.96 -10.31 -12.39
CA PRO A 37 16.74 -10.39 -13.20
C PRO A 37 16.29 -9.01 -13.68
N GLY A 38 15.55 -8.95 -14.78
CA GLY A 38 14.92 -7.73 -15.29
C GLY A 38 13.46 -7.62 -14.87
N ALA A 39 12.80 -6.56 -15.32
CA ALA A 39 11.39 -6.31 -15.03
C ALA A 39 10.47 -7.46 -15.49
N THR A 40 10.84 -8.15 -16.57
CA THR A 40 10.08 -9.28 -17.11
C THR A 40 10.12 -10.49 -16.17
N GLU A 41 11.31 -10.89 -15.71
CA GLU A 41 11.45 -12.01 -14.77
C GLU A 41 10.79 -11.70 -13.43
N ILE A 42 10.91 -10.44 -12.98
CA ILE A 42 10.32 -9.95 -11.74
C ILE A 42 8.79 -9.87 -11.81
N GLY A 43 8.18 -9.81 -13.00
CA GLY A 43 6.72 -9.83 -13.17
C GLY A 43 6.04 -8.45 -13.09
N VAL A 44 6.73 -7.40 -13.53
CA VAL A 44 6.22 -6.01 -13.45
C VAL A 44 4.93 -5.80 -14.26
N VAL A 45 4.76 -6.50 -15.38
CA VAL A 45 3.55 -6.37 -16.22
C VAL A 45 2.34 -7.03 -15.54
N GLU A 46 2.54 -8.17 -14.90
CA GLU A 46 1.51 -8.85 -14.13
C GLU A 46 1.08 -8.02 -12.93
N TYR A 47 2.02 -7.38 -12.24
CA TYR A 47 1.71 -6.37 -11.23
C TYR A 47 0.82 -5.26 -11.80
N LEU A 48 1.26 -4.64 -12.89
CA LEU A 48 0.56 -3.50 -13.49
C LEU A 48 -0.86 -3.90 -13.90
N ASP A 49 -1.02 -5.03 -14.57
CA ASP A 49 -2.32 -5.53 -15.03
C ASP A 49 -3.29 -5.78 -13.87
N ASN A 50 -2.79 -6.36 -12.77
CA ASN A 50 -3.54 -6.55 -11.52
C ASN A 50 -3.91 -5.22 -10.84
N ALA A 51 -2.97 -4.26 -10.80
CA ALA A 51 -3.18 -2.97 -10.16
C ALA A 51 -4.21 -2.12 -10.92
N LEU A 52 -4.15 -2.15 -12.27
CA LEU A 52 -5.15 -1.56 -13.15
C LEU A 52 -6.54 -2.24 -13.01
N ALA A 53 -6.61 -3.47 -12.48
CA ALA A 53 -7.88 -4.16 -12.22
C ALA A 53 -8.48 -3.80 -10.85
N GLY A 54 -7.76 -3.02 -10.04
CA GLY A 54 -8.16 -2.64 -8.70
C GLY A 54 -7.87 -1.17 -8.42
N PRO A 55 -6.90 -0.85 -7.53
CA PRO A 55 -6.70 0.51 -7.01
C PRO A 55 -6.33 1.54 -8.08
N TYR A 56 -5.79 1.12 -9.23
CA TYR A 56 -5.40 1.99 -10.33
C TYR A 56 -6.31 1.86 -11.55
N SER A 57 -7.58 1.46 -11.37
CA SER A 57 -8.55 1.36 -12.46
C SER A 57 -8.70 2.65 -13.28
N ASP A 58 -8.52 3.81 -12.64
CA ASP A 58 -8.62 5.11 -13.30
C ASP A 58 -7.49 5.38 -14.31
N HIS A 59 -6.42 4.57 -14.28
CA HIS A 59 -5.29 4.67 -15.22
C HIS A 59 -5.41 3.72 -16.42
N VAL A 60 -6.45 2.90 -16.52
CA VAL A 60 -6.62 1.93 -17.62
C VAL A 60 -6.58 2.61 -19.00
N ASP A 61 -7.38 3.68 -19.18
CA ASP A 61 -7.45 4.37 -20.47
C ASP A 61 -6.16 5.12 -20.81
N THR A 62 -5.48 5.67 -19.78
CA THR A 62 -4.14 6.26 -19.90
C THR A 62 -3.15 5.27 -20.53
N TYR A 63 -3.08 4.05 -19.99
CA TYR A 63 -2.19 3.02 -20.51
C TYR A 63 -2.59 2.58 -21.93
N ARG A 64 -3.88 2.34 -22.20
CA ARG A 64 -4.35 1.92 -23.52
C ARG A 64 -3.97 2.92 -24.62
N LEU A 65 -4.23 4.20 -24.38
CA LEU A 65 -3.92 5.27 -25.34
C LEU A 65 -2.41 5.37 -25.60
N ALA A 66 -1.60 5.39 -24.53
CA ALA A 66 -0.16 5.56 -24.65
C ALA A 66 0.51 4.34 -25.31
N LEU A 67 0.16 3.11 -24.89
CA LEU A 67 0.70 1.88 -25.49
C LEU A 67 0.35 1.78 -26.98
N ALA A 68 -0.89 2.13 -27.34
CA ALA A 68 -1.31 2.15 -28.74
C ALA A 68 -0.54 3.20 -29.56
N ALA A 69 -0.30 4.39 -29.00
CA ALA A 69 0.49 5.43 -29.67
C ALA A 69 1.95 5.01 -29.89
N ILE A 70 2.61 4.49 -28.86
CA ILE A 70 3.98 3.96 -28.92
C ILE A 70 4.10 2.88 -30.01
N ASN A 71 3.16 1.92 -30.02
CA ASN A 71 3.16 0.84 -31.00
C ASN A 71 2.90 1.35 -32.43
N ARG A 72 2.01 2.34 -32.60
CA ARG A 72 1.73 2.98 -33.90
C ARG A 72 2.95 3.71 -34.44
N VAL A 73 3.67 4.46 -33.59
CA VAL A 73 4.90 5.17 -33.97
C VAL A 73 5.96 4.18 -34.42
N SER A 74 6.15 3.08 -33.68
CA SER A 74 7.07 2.00 -34.08
C SER A 74 6.70 1.41 -35.44
N ARG A 75 5.43 1.06 -35.67
CA ARG A 75 4.97 0.48 -36.94
C ARG A 75 5.17 1.44 -38.10
N HIS A 76 4.87 2.72 -37.90
CA HIS A 76 5.02 3.75 -38.92
C HIS A 76 6.50 4.01 -39.29
N ARG A 77 7.39 4.13 -38.29
CA ARG A 77 8.81 4.46 -38.52
C ARG A 77 9.65 3.26 -38.93
N TYR A 78 9.36 2.08 -38.39
CA TYR A 78 10.24 0.92 -38.46
C TYR A 78 9.58 -0.33 -39.06
N GLY A 79 8.30 -0.27 -39.45
CA GLY A 79 7.58 -1.38 -40.07
C GLY A 79 7.28 -2.55 -39.13
N THR A 80 7.58 -2.43 -37.83
CA THR A 80 7.47 -3.50 -36.83
C THR A 80 6.74 -2.98 -35.59
N SER A 81 6.11 -3.88 -34.83
CA SER A 81 5.54 -3.53 -33.52
C SER A 81 6.66 -3.02 -32.60
N PHE A 82 6.31 -2.24 -31.57
CA PHE A 82 7.32 -1.78 -30.60
C PHE A 82 8.05 -2.96 -29.96
N ALA A 83 7.30 -3.99 -29.53
CA ALA A 83 7.85 -5.19 -28.91
C ALA A 83 8.74 -6.04 -29.84
N ASP A 84 8.60 -5.92 -31.16
CA ASP A 84 9.41 -6.64 -32.15
C ASP A 84 10.56 -5.81 -32.75
N SER A 85 10.63 -4.52 -32.43
CA SER A 85 11.71 -3.63 -32.86
C SER A 85 13.04 -3.97 -32.19
N SER A 86 14.16 -3.53 -32.78
CA SER A 86 15.47 -3.62 -32.14
C SER A 86 15.53 -2.76 -30.87
N LEU A 87 16.42 -3.12 -29.93
CA LEU A 87 16.54 -2.41 -28.65
C LEU A 87 16.81 -0.91 -28.84
N ASP A 88 17.72 -0.53 -29.75
CA ASP A 88 18.00 0.88 -30.06
C ASP A 88 16.77 1.66 -30.55
N ARG A 89 15.85 0.98 -31.26
CA ARG A 89 14.61 1.59 -31.77
C ARG A 89 13.57 1.71 -30.66
N GLN A 90 13.51 0.75 -29.75
CA GLN A 90 12.68 0.83 -28.55
C GLN A 90 13.15 1.99 -27.67
N ASP A 91 14.46 2.11 -27.45
CA ASP A 91 15.06 3.20 -26.69
C ASP A 91 14.79 4.57 -27.31
N ALA A 92 14.97 4.70 -28.62
CA ALA A 92 14.68 5.96 -29.32
C ALA A 92 13.24 6.45 -29.12
N ILE A 93 12.27 5.53 -29.16
CA ILE A 93 10.86 5.86 -28.89
C ILE A 93 10.64 6.20 -27.40
N LEU A 94 11.26 5.46 -26.48
CA LEU A 94 11.13 5.74 -25.04
C LEU A 94 11.72 7.08 -24.64
N VAL A 95 12.85 7.47 -25.24
CA VAL A 95 13.45 8.81 -25.05
C VAL A 95 12.51 9.91 -25.52
N GLU A 96 11.74 9.69 -26.60
CA GLU A 96 10.72 10.66 -27.02
C GLU A 96 9.52 10.71 -26.06
N VAL A 97 9.13 9.57 -25.46
CA VAL A 97 8.09 9.54 -24.42
C VAL A 97 8.55 10.32 -23.19
N GLU A 98 9.76 10.03 -22.69
CA GLU A 98 10.38 10.71 -21.54
C GLU A 98 10.48 12.23 -21.75
N ASN A 99 10.93 12.66 -22.93
CA ASN A 99 11.08 14.07 -23.26
C ASN A 99 9.76 14.78 -23.63
N GLY A 100 8.62 14.07 -23.67
CA GLY A 100 7.34 14.68 -24.04
C GLY A 100 7.19 14.98 -25.55
N THR A 101 7.98 14.35 -26.41
CA THR A 101 8.07 14.67 -27.85
C THR A 101 7.52 13.58 -28.78
N LEU A 102 6.98 12.49 -28.24
CA LEU A 102 6.42 11.39 -29.04
C LEU A 102 5.27 11.88 -29.96
N PRO A 103 5.40 11.76 -31.30
CA PRO A 103 4.35 12.25 -32.20
C PRO A 103 3.04 11.48 -32.06
N GLY A 104 1.93 12.22 -32.06
CA GLY A 104 0.58 11.65 -32.03
C GLY A 104 0.08 11.20 -30.66
N LEU A 105 0.86 11.40 -29.59
CA LEU A 105 0.43 11.26 -28.21
C LEU A 105 0.36 12.65 -27.56
N VAL A 106 -0.86 13.20 -27.45
CA VAL A 106 -1.10 14.51 -26.81
C VAL A 106 -1.60 14.31 -25.38
N GLU A 107 -2.59 13.42 -25.21
CA GLU A 107 -3.08 12.98 -23.91
C GLU A 107 -3.05 11.43 -23.85
N PRO A 108 -2.54 10.83 -22.75
CA PRO A 108 -1.81 11.51 -21.68
C PRO A 108 -0.54 12.20 -22.17
N VAL A 109 -0.19 13.34 -21.55
CA VAL A 109 1.08 14.03 -21.82
C VAL A 109 2.25 13.02 -21.70
N PRO A 110 3.09 12.83 -22.73
CA PRO A 110 4.01 11.68 -22.75
C PRO A 110 5.00 11.66 -21.58
N GLY A 111 5.54 12.81 -21.18
CA GLY A 111 6.46 12.90 -20.03
C GLY A 111 5.78 12.52 -18.70
N THR A 112 4.52 12.94 -18.50
CA THR A 112 3.72 12.53 -17.34
C THR A 112 3.45 11.02 -17.35
N PHE A 113 3.18 10.45 -18.53
CA PHE A 113 3.03 9.00 -18.69
C PHE A 113 4.35 8.25 -18.39
N PHE A 114 5.50 8.81 -18.75
CA PHE A 114 6.79 8.23 -18.40
C PHE A 114 7.02 8.17 -16.88
N GLU A 115 6.65 9.22 -16.14
CA GLU A 115 6.72 9.19 -14.68
C GLU A 115 5.75 8.17 -14.06
N LEU A 116 4.58 7.98 -14.67
CA LEU A 116 3.63 6.93 -14.27
C LEU A 116 4.22 5.53 -14.52
N LEU A 117 4.88 5.31 -15.66
CA LEU A 117 5.61 4.07 -15.93
C LEU A 117 6.71 3.85 -14.89
N ARG A 118 7.50 4.87 -14.55
CA ARG A 118 8.56 4.79 -13.53
C ARG A 118 8.00 4.41 -12.17
N THR A 119 6.87 5.00 -11.77
CA THR A 119 6.19 4.70 -10.51
C THR A 119 5.75 3.24 -10.47
N HIS A 120 4.97 2.79 -11.46
CA HIS A 120 4.47 1.41 -11.48
C HIS A 120 5.59 0.38 -11.71
N LEU A 121 6.70 0.76 -12.35
CA LEU A 121 7.89 -0.07 -12.43
C LEU A 121 8.48 -0.28 -11.03
N GLN A 122 8.72 0.78 -10.27
CA GLN A 122 9.27 0.68 -8.91
C GLN A 122 8.36 -0.15 -8.00
N GLU A 123 7.06 0.08 -8.05
CA GLU A 123 6.10 -0.71 -7.30
C GLU A 123 6.13 -2.19 -7.74
N GLY A 124 6.05 -2.48 -9.04
CA GLY A 124 6.06 -3.86 -9.53
C GLY A 124 7.39 -4.59 -9.27
N LEU A 125 8.50 -3.87 -9.18
CA LEU A 125 9.80 -4.45 -8.81
C LEU A 125 9.85 -4.86 -7.33
N PHE A 126 9.24 -4.08 -6.44
CA PHE A 126 9.52 -4.14 -5.00
C PHE A 126 8.30 -4.33 -4.09
N CYS A 127 7.08 -4.47 -4.63
CA CYS A 127 5.88 -4.80 -3.89
C CYS A 127 5.94 -6.21 -3.26
N ASP A 128 5.01 -6.54 -2.37
CA ASP A 128 4.83 -7.94 -1.98
C ASP A 128 4.39 -8.80 -3.20
N PRO A 129 4.93 -10.04 -3.35
CA PRO A 129 4.58 -10.92 -4.47
C PRO A 129 3.08 -11.20 -4.65
N VAL A 130 2.27 -11.00 -3.61
CA VAL A 130 0.81 -11.18 -3.66
C VAL A 130 0.11 -10.27 -4.70
N TYR A 131 0.73 -9.17 -5.13
CA TYR A 131 0.18 -8.31 -6.19
C TYR A 131 0.58 -8.73 -7.61
N GLY A 132 1.39 -9.77 -7.76
CA GLY A 132 1.83 -10.31 -9.06
C GLY A 132 3.18 -9.78 -9.55
N GLY A 133 3.73 -8.75 -8.90
CA GLY A 133 5.10 -8.28 -9.09
C GLY A 133 6.08 -8.99 -8.16
N ASN A 134 7.32 -8.51 -8.11
CA ASN A 134 8.37 -9.02 -7.22
C ASN A 134 8.42 -10.56 -7.13
N ARG A 135 8.20 -11.25 -8.26
CA ARG A 135 8.05 -12.71 -8.32
C ARG A 135 9.22 -13.38 -7.64
N ASP A 136 8.93 -14.43 -6.85
CA ASP A 136 9.93 -15.17 -6.06
C ASP A 136 10.82 -14.27 -5.17
N LYS A 137 10.32 -13.07 -4.83
CA LYS A 137 11.00 -12.03 -4.05
C LYS A 137 12.28 -11.54 -4.73
N LEU A 138 12.35 -11.59 -6.06
CA LEU A 138 13.55 -11.29 -6.84
C LEU A 138 14.03 -9.85 -6.64
N GLY A 139 13.13 -8.86 -6.63
CA GLY A 139 13.48 -7.47 -6.36
C GLY A 139 14.01 -7.27 -4.95
N TRP A 140 13.42 -7.93 -3.96
CA TRP A 140 13.93 -7.91 -2.58
C TRP A 140 15.31 -8.57 -2.46
N LYS A 141 15.57 -9.67 -3.19
CA LYS A 141 16.90 -10.29 -3.24
C LYS A 141 17.95 -9.33 -3.82
N VAL A 142 17.61 -8.57 -4.86
CA VAL A 142 18.50 -7.56 -5.45
C VAL A 142 18.87 -6.48 -4.43
N LEU A 143 17.89 -6.03 -3.62
CA LEU A 143 18.12 -5.02 -2.59
C LEU A 143 18.75 -5.55 -1.30
N GLY A 144 18.73 -6.87 -1.07
CA GLY A 144 18.99 -7.45 0.24
C GLY A 144 17.91 -7.09 1.28
N HIS A 145 16.68 -6.84 0.83
CA HIS A 145 15.55 -6.51 1.70
C HIS A 145 14.97 -7.80 2.33
N PRO A 146 14.70 -7.83 3.65
CA PRO A 146 14.23 -9.04 4.34
C PRO A 146 12.74 -9.35 4.08
N GLY A 147 12.05 -8.51 3.32
CA GLY A 147 10.62 -8.62 3.07
C GLY A 147 9.78 -8.19 4.27
N VAL A 148 8.65 -8.86 4.49
CA VAL A 148 7.63 -8.51 5.49
C VAL A 148 7.90 -9.18 6.83
N TRP A 149 8.09 -8.36 7.86
CA TRP A 149 8.20 -8.78 9.25
C TRP A 149 7.31 -7.87 10.12
N LEU A 150 6.38 -8.46 10.87
CA LEU A 150 5.45 -7.70 11.71
C LEU A 150 6.11 -7.12 12.96
N GLU A 151 7.22 -7.73 13.38
CA GLU A 151 7.93 -7.37 14.61
C GLU A 151 9.45 -7.40 14.41
N ASN A 152 10.11 -6.52 15.15
CA ASN A 152 11.56 -6.49 15.32
C ASN A 152 11.87 -6.57 16.81
N SER A 153 12.93 -7.28 17.16
CA SER A 153 13.50 -7.26 18.51
C SER A 153 13.94 -5.85 18.91
N ALA A 154 14.14 -5.61 20.21
CA ALA A 154 14.61 -4.32 20.69
C ALA A 154 15.99 -3.97 20.10
N GLU A 155 16.87 -4.96 19.99
CA GLU A 155 18.20 -4.84 19.40
C GLU A 155 18.13 -4.47 17.91
N GLU A 156 17.21 -5.08 17.16
CA GLU A 156 16.97 -4.76 15.74
C GLU A 156 16.39 -3.36 15.54
N ASN A 157 15.60 -2.84 16.48
CA ASN A 157 15.08 -1.47 16.39
C ASN A 157 16.11 -0.40 16.77
N LEU A 158 17.17 -0.77 17.50
CA LEU A 158 18.20 0.15 17.97
C LEU A 158 19.48 0.14 17.11
N THR A 159 19.62 -0.79 16.17
CA THR A 159 20.79 -0.87 15.29
C THR A 159 20.81 0.26 14.26
N ASP A 160 22.03 0.73 13.94
CA ASP A 160 22.31 1.65 12.83
C ASP A 160 22.55 0.93 11.49
N ARG A 161 22.61 -0.40 11.52
CA ARG A 161 22.78 -1.27 10.34
C ARG A 161 21.44 -1.83 9.87
N PRO A 162 21.28 -2.09 8.55
CA PRO A 162 20.11 -2.77 8.03
C PRO A 162 19.86 -4.11 8.73
N VAL A 163 18.62 -4.34 9.13
CA VAL A 163 18.17 -5.62 9.70
C VAL A 163 17.97 -6.61 8.57
N THR A 164 18.88 -7.56 8.42
CA THR A 164 18.86 -8.53 7.29
C THR A 164 18.10 -9.81 7.59
N LYS A 165 17.63 -10.01 8.83
CA LYS A 165 16.93 -11.21 9.29
C LYS A 165 17.68 -12.52 8.94
N GLY A 166 19.01 -12.47 9.02
CA GLY A 166 19.86 -13.62 8.68
C GLY A 166 19.83 -14.01 7.20
N GLY A 167 19.37 -13.13 6.32
CA GLY A 167 19.19 -13.39 4.88
C GLY A 167 17.85 -14.05 4.53
N SER A 168 16.99 -14.32 5.51
CA SER A 168 15.64 -14.84 5.25
C SER A 168 14.74 -13.73 4.70
N ILE A 169 14.07 -14.03 3.58
CA ILE A 169 13.14 -13.11 2.94
C ILE A 169 11.73 -13.68 2.99
N GLN A 170 10.80 -12.91 3.57
CA GLN A 170 9.42 -13.33 3.83
C GLN A 170 8.42 -12.44 3.10
N SER A 171 7.40 -13.02 2.47
CA SER A 171 6.23 -12.29 1.94
C SER A 171 5.02 -12.45 2.85
N LEU A 172 3.96 -11.68 2.59
CA LEU A 172 2.64 -11.87 3.21
C LEU A 172 2.15 -13.30 3.05
N ALA A 173 2.33 -13.90 1.87
CA ALA A 173 1.91 -15.27 1.61
C ALA A 173 2.63 -16.30 2.50
N ASP A 174 3.92 -16.12 2.80
CA ASP A 174 4.65 -17.02 3.70
C ASP A 174 4.13 -16.95 5.15
N LEU A 175 3.55 -15.80 5.52
CA LEU A 175 2.88 -15.60 6.81
C LEU A 175 1.43 -16.13 6.82
N GLY A 176 0.95 -16.70 5.72
CA GLY A 176 -0.46 -17.09 5.56
C GLY A 176 -1.40 -15.88 5.46
N LEU A 177 -0.88 -14.72 5.08
CA LEU A 177 -1.64 -13.47 4.93
C LEU A 177 -1.96 -13.19 3.46
N THR A 178 -3.08 -12.52 3.24
CA THR A 178 -3.53 -12.10 1.91
C THR A 178 -3.74 -10.59 1.88
N ALA A 179 -3.36 -9.94 0.78
CA ALA A 179 -3.50 -8.49 0.61
C ALA A 179 -4.94 -8.04 0.31
N ARG A 180 -5.74 -8.88 -0.36
CA ARG A 180 -7.14 -8.55 -0.68
C ARG A 180 -8.05 -8.91 0.50
N ARG A 181 -8.05 -8.09 1.55
CA ARG A 181 -9.05 -8.21 2.62
C ARG A 181 -10.37 -7.58 2.15
N SER A 182 -11.41 -8.40 2.07
CA SER A 182 -12.77 -7.87 1.95
C SER A 182 -13.20 -7.25 3.29
N ALA A 183 -14.30 -6.48 3.31
CA ALA A 183 -14.89 -6.03 4.58
C ALA A 183 -15.30 -7.21 5.50
N ALA A 184 -15.53 -8.41 4.93
CA ALA A 184 -15.82 -9.62 5.69
C ALA A 184 -14.55 -10.26 6.30
N ASP A 185 -13.36 -9.94 5.79
CA ASP A 185 -12.05 -10.38 6.30
C ASP A 185 -11.38 -9.30 7.16
N GLN A 186 -12.16 -8.34 7.67
CA GLN A 186 -11.62 -7.21 8.42
C GLN A 186 -10.93 -7.65 9.73
N TYR A 187 -11.36 -8.78 10.31
CA TYR A 187 -10.83 -9.33 11.56
C TYR A 187 -10.43 -10.79 11.39
N GLN A 188 -9.55 -11.25 12.27
CA GLN A 188 -9.10 -12.64 12.32
C GLN A 188 -10.28 -13.61 12.55
N THR A 189 -10.29 -14.73 11.82
CA THR A 189 -11.30 -15.79 12.00
C THR A 189 -11.29 -16.32 13.43
N GLY A 190 -12.46 -16.38 14.07
CA GLY A 190 -12.63 -16.86 15.44
C GLY A 190 -12.27 -15.84 16.53
N TYR A 191 -11.94 -14.60 16.14
CA TYR A 191 -11.74 -13.49 17.07
C TYR A 191 -12.94 -12.54 17.01
N ASP A 192 -13.57 -12.30 18.16
CA ASP A 192 -14.56 -11.22 18.30
C ASP A 192 -13.86 -9.96 18.84
N PRO A 193 -13.66 -8.93 18.00
CA PRO A 193 -12.97 -7.72 18.43
C PRO A 193 -13.82 -6.82 19.33
N TYR A 194 -15.09 -7.16 19.56
CA TYR A 194 -15.99 -6.45 20.47
C TYR A 194 -16.20 -7.20 21.79
N GLU A 195 -15.69 -8.42 21.89
CA GLU A 195 -15.78 -9.20 23.12
C GLU A 195 -14.88 -8.60 24.21
N SER A 196 -15.45 -8.44 25.40
CA SER A 196 -14.68 -8.03 26.57
C SER A 196 -13.83 -9.19 27.07
N ILE A 197 -12.56 -8.94 27.40
CA ILE A 197 -11.63 -9.96 27.96
C ILE A 197 -12.21 -10.60 29.23
N LEU A 198 -12.93 -9.81 30.03
CA LEU A 198 -13.66 -10.26 31.20
C LEU A 198 -15.15 -9.97 31.01
N PRO A 199 -16.05 -10.81 31.56
CA PRO A 199 -17.47 -10.51 31.53
C PRO A 199 -17.75 -9.16 32.23
N PRO A 200 -18.71 -8.37 31.73
CA PRO A 200 -19.08 -7.11 32.35
C PRO A 200 -19.50 -7.33 33.82
N SER A 201 -18.98 -6.50 34.72
CA SER A 201 -19.41 -6.47 36.13
C SER A 201 -20.59 -5.51 36.29
N GLU A 202 -21.60 -5.90 37.07
CA GLU A 202 -22.73 -5.01 37.40
C GLU A 202 -22.30 -3.79 38.23
N MET A 203 -21.25 -3.96 39.06
CA MET A 203 -20.72 -2.90 39.93
C MET A 203 -19.25 -2.63 39.64
N VAL A 204 -18.94 -1.37 39.39
CA VAL A 204 -17.59 -0.87 39.04
C VAL A 204 -17.32 0.43 39.77
N ASP A 205 -16.06 0.70 40.08
CA ASP A 205 -15.65 1.94 40.76
C ASP A 205 -15.50 3.09 39.77
N VAL A 206 -15.08 2.79 38.53
CA VAL A 206 -14.84 3.79 37.48
C VAL A 206 -15.32 3.28 36.12
N ILE A 207 -16.01 4.15 35.39
CA ILE A 207 -16.34 3.96 33.97
C ILE A 207 -15.55 4.97 33.15
N ILE A 208 -14.82 4.48 32.13
CA ILE A 208 -14.11 5.30 31.14
C ILE A 208 -14.86 5.19 29.82
N VAL A 209 -15.32 6.32 29.29
CA VAL A 209 -15.96 6.37 27.96
C VAL A 209 -14.92 6.84 26.94
N GLY A 210 -14.53 5.93 26.05
CA GLY A 210 -13.45 6.09 25.08
C GLY A 210 -12.13 5.55 25.62
N VAL A 211 -11.70 4.39 25.10
CA VAL A 211 -10.43 3.74 25.46
C VAL A 211 -9.36 4.13 24.43
N GLY A 212 -9.28 5.43 24.12
CA GLY A 212 -8.33 6.02 23.19
C GLY A 212 -6.97 6.31 23.83
N GLY A 213 -6.24 7.30 23.29
CA GLY A 213 -4.92 7.68 23.80
C GLY A 213 -4.84 7.98 25.30
N VAL A 214 -5.84 8.71 25.84
CA VAL A 214 -5.89 9.01 27.29
C VAL A 214 -6.55 7.88 28.06
N GLY A 215 -7.72 7.41 27.60
CA GLY A 215 -8.49 6.36 28.27
C GLY A 215 -7.69 5.07 28.45
N GLY A 216 -6.97 4.63 27.41
CA GLY A 216 -6.12 3.45 27.44
C GLY A 216 -4.89 3.59 28.35
N VAL A 217 -4.41 4.83 28.61
CA VAL A 217 -3.29 5.08 29.53
C VAL A 217 -3.76 5.18 30.98
N ILE A 218 -4.91 5.83 31.24
CA ILE A 218 -5.39 6.03 32.61
C ILE A 218 -6.05 4.79 33.20
N ALA A 219 -6.69 3.96 32.37
CA ALA A 219 -7.34 2.72 32.80
C ALA A 219 -6.40 1.79 33.61
N PRO A 220 -5.19 1.42 33.13
CA PRO A 220 -4.27 0.57 33.90
C PRO A 220 -3.74 1.27 35.16
N VAL A 221 -3.58 2.60 35.15
CA VAL A 221 -3.17 3.35 36.35
C VAL A 221 -4.21 3.21 37.48
N LEU A 222 -5.49 3.38 37.15
CA LEU A 222 -6.59 3.25 38.11
C LEU A 222 -6.77 1.78 38.57
N ALA A 223 -6.67 0.83 37.64
CA ALA A 223 -6.75 -0.60 37.96
C ALA A 223 -5.62 -1.04 38.89
N ASN A 224 -4.39 -0.55 38.67
CA ASN A 224 -3.24 -0.82 39.56
C ASN A 224 -3.40 -0.25 40.97
N CYS A 225 -4.28 0.74 41.17
CA CYS A 225 -4.68 1.22 42.49
C CYS A 225 -5.74 0.35 43.17
N GLY A 226 -6.15 -0.77 42.56
CA GLY A 226 -7.13 -1.70 43.09
C GLY A 226 -8.59 -1.38 42.74
N LEU A 227 -8.83 -0.40 41.86
CA LEU A 227 -10.18 -0.05 41.42
C LEU A 227 -10.68 -1.00 40.32
N LYS A 228 -11.97 -1.32 40.33
CA LYS A 228 -12.67 -1.99 39.24
C LYS A 228 -13.03 -0.97 38.16
N VAL A 229 -12.29 -1.01 37.06
CA VAL A 229 -12.42 -0.06 35.94
C VAL A 229 -13.05 -0.77 34.74
N VAL A 230 -14.10 -0.18 34.17
CA VAL A 230 -14.65 -0.61 32.88
C VAL A 230 -14.44 0.49 31.84
N GLY A 231 -13.80 0.12 30.73
CA GLY A 231 -13.67 0.96 29.55
C GLY A 231 -14.75 0.63 28.53
N LEU A 232 -15.47 1.64 28.05
CA LEU A 232 -16.43 1.53 26.95
C LEU A 232 -15.80 2.16 25.72
N GLU A 233 -15.68 1.40 24.64
CA GLU A 233 -15.12 1.88 23.36
C GLU A 233 -16.12 1.65 22.23
N ALA A 234 -16.17 2.61 21.29
CA ALA A 234 -17.13 2.60 20.20
C ALA A 234 -16.71 1.72 19.02
N GLY A 235 -15.49 1.20 19.03
CA GLY A 235 -14.92 0.40 17.96
C GLY A 235 -14.18 -0.84 18.46
N PRO A 236 -13.66 -1.65 17.52
CA PRO A 236 -13.02 -2.93 17.81
C PRO A 236 -11.73 -2.77 18.62
N PHE A 237 -11.35 -3.83 19.34
CA PHE A 237 -9.97 -4.08 19.71
C PHE A 237 -9.26 -4.78 18.54
N ARG A 238 -8.15 -4.21 18.07
CA ARG A 238 -7.42 -4.69 16.88
C ARG A 238 -6.11 -5.35 17.29
N THR A 239 -5.69 -6.31 16.50
CA THR A 239 -4.45 -7.08 16.68
C THR A 239 -3.40 -6.66 15.65
N SER A 240 -2.15 -7.12 15.82
CA SER A 240 -1.08 -6.89 14.83
C SER A 240 -1.44 -7.41 13.43
N LEU A 241 -2.26 -8.48 13.37
CA LEU A 241 -2.76 -9.03 12.11
C LEU A 241 -3.76 -8.13 11.40
N ASP A 242 -4.27 -7.07 12.04
CA ASP A 242 -5.11 -6.05 11.38
C ASP A 242 -4.29 -4.92 10.75
N TYR A 243 -2.97 -4.91 10.97
CA TYR A 243 -2.02 -3.93 10.44
C TYR A 243 -0.95 -4.58 9.55
N ILE A 244 -1.41 -5.45 8.65
CA ILE A 244 -0.50 -6.04 7.65
C ILE A 244 0.07 -4.92 6.76
N PRO A 245 1.36 -5.00 6.36
CA PRO A 245 1.97 -4.03 5.45
C PRO A 245 1.51 -4.29 4.00
N ASP A 246 0.22 -4.09 3.76
CA ASP A 246 -0.45 -4.16 2.46
C ASP A 246 -0.28 -2.80 1.75
N GLU A 247 0.67 -2.70 0.83
CA GLU A 247 1.06 -1.42 0.24
C GLU A 247 -0.05 -0.78 -0.61
N LEU A 248 -0.90 -1.59 -1.25
CA LEU A 248 -1.98 -1.11 -2.12
C LEU A 248 -3.34 -0.92 -1.44
N GLY A 249 -3.62 -1.62 -0.34
CA GLY A 249 -4.80 -1.40 0.49
C GLY A 249 -4.58 -0.34 1.57
N ALA A 250 -3.31 -0.09 1.94
CA ALA A 250 -2.93 0.97 2.86
C ALA A 250 -2.39 2.24 2.15
N THR A 251 -2.35 2.29 0.80
CA THR A 251 -1.85 3.44 0.05
C THR A 251 -2.55 4.73 0.50
N TYR A 252 -1.74 5.62 1.06
CA TYR A 252 -2.00 7.05 1.30
C TYR A 252 -3.16 7.43 2.24
N TYR A 253 -2.83 7.93 3.45
CA TYR A 253 -3.62 8.68 4.48
C TYR A 253 -5.05 8.24 4.87
N CYS A 254 -5.73 7.46 4.05
CA CYS A 254 -7.12 7.12 4.17
C CYS A 254 -7.34 5.86 4.98
N ARG A 255 -6.27 5.07 5.21
CA ARG A 255 -6.29 3.75 5.87
C ARG A 255 -7.63 3.06 5.65
N ALA A 256 -7.99 2.87 4.38
CA ALA A 256 -9.36 2.53 3.99
C ALA A 256 -9.85 1.26 4.71
N ASN A 257 -8.91 0.36 5.02
CA ASN A 257 -9.13 -0.88 5.77
C ASN A 257 -9.58 -0.68 7.24
N LEU A 258 -9.47 0.53 7.82
CA LEU A 258 -10.04 0.85 9.13
C LEU A 258 -11.58 0.93 9.13
N GLY A 259 -12.20 0.91 7.95
CA GLY A 259 -13.62 0.66 7.76
C GLY A 259 -14.46 1.91 7.49
N PRO A 260 -15.75 1.73 7.12
CA PRO A 260 -16.60 2.81 6.62
C PRO A 260 -16.77 3.97 7.60
N LYS A 261 -16.80 3.68 8.91
CA LYS A 261 -16.90 4.72 9.94
C LYS A 261 -15.69 5.64 9.93
N PHE A 262 -14.47 5.08 9.99
CA PHE A 262 -13.23 5.86 9.87
C PHE A 262 -13.23 6.73 8.59
N VAL A 263 -13.72 6.15 7.48
CA VAL A 263 -13.73 6.81 6.17
C VAL A 263 -14.73 7.96 6.06
N SER A 264 -15.86 7.88 6.77
CA SER A 264 -16.98 8.83 6.66
C SER A 264 -17.13 9.78 7.87
N GLU A 265 -16.43 9.52 8.98
CA GLU A 265 -16.63 10.27 10.21
C GLU A 265 -16.05 11.68 10.11
N THR A 266 -16.91 12.67 10.42
CA THR A 266 -16.53 14.08 10.52
C THR A 266 -16.77 14.53 11.97
N PRO A 267 -15.72 14.95 12.71
CA PRO A 267 -15.87 15.47 14.06
C PRO A 267 -16.88 16.63 14.10
N ARG A 268 -17.67 16.69 15.18
CA ARG A 268 -18.63 17.76 15.42
C ARG A 268 -18.11 18.65 16.53
N TRP A 269 -18.27 19.96 16.40
CA TRP A 269 -17.79 20.94 17.39
C TRP A 269 -18.82 22.04 17.67
N ARG A 270 -18.66 22.70 18.81
CA ARG A 270 -19.42 23.89 19.24
C ARG A 270 -18.51 24.78 20.08
N ARG A 271 -18.77 26.08 20.18
CA ARG A 271 -17.91 27.01 20.96
C ARG A 271 -18.29 27.09 22.43
N ASN A 272 -19.54 26.79 22.74
CA ASN A 272 -20.09 26.81 24.09
C ASN A 272 -21.29 25.87 24.18
N ASP A 273 -21.74 25.59 25.40
CA ASP A 273 -22.77 24.57 25.65
C ASP A 273 -24.16 24.92 25.14
N GLY A 274 -24.43 26.20 24.89
CA GLY A 274 -25.70 26.69 24.33
C GLY A 274 -25.80 26.56 22.81
N GLU A 275 -24.70 26.28 22.12
CA GLU A 275 -24.68 26.14 20.65
C GLU A 275 -24.98 24.70 20.19
N ARG A 276 -25.69 24.59 19.06
CA ARG A 276 -25.79 23.32 18.34
C ARG A 276 -24.41 22.95 17.79
N THR A 277 -24.06 21.67 17.88
CA THR A 277 -22.83 21.16 17.27
C THR A 277 -22.92 21.24 15.75
N GLN A 278 -21.80 21.52 15.09
CA GLN A 278 -21.67 21.58 13.63
C GLN A 278 -20.50 20.71 13.16
N PRO A 279 -20.50 20.21 11.92
CA PRO A 279 -19.32 19.54 11.36
C PRO A 279 -18.09 20.43 11.42
N ALA A 280 -16.96 19.86 11.80
CA ALA A 280 -15.68 20.54 11.70
C ALA A 280 -15.39 20.82 10.21
N THR A 281 -15.07 22.08 9.90
CA THR A 281 -14.72 22.50 8.54
C THR A 281 -13.32 22.07 8.13
N PHE A 282 -12.51 21.63 9.10
CA PHE A 282 -11.18 21.08 8.92
C PHE A 282 -10.86 20.09 10.06
N SER A 283 -10.20 18.99 9.71
CA SER A 283 -9.59 18.06 10.67
C SER A 283 -8.22 17.64 10.14
N MET A 284 -7.18 17.64 10.99
CA MET A 284 -5.82 17.19 10.62
C MET A 284 -5.69 15.67 10.45
N GLY A 285 -6.80 14.93 10.52
CA GLY A 285 -6.84 13.50 10.33
C GLY A 285 -8.23 12.92 10.60
N ARG A 286 -8.44 11.68 10.15
CA ARG A 286 -9.61 10.88 10.52
C ARG A 286 -9.41 10.32 11.93
N MET A 287 -10.47 10.26 12.73
CA MET A 287 -10.43 9.71 14.08
C MET A 287 -10.55 8.19 14.01
N VAL A 288 -9.65 7.46 14.66
CA VAL A 288 -9.78 6.00 14.75
C VAL A 288 -10.84 5.67 15.79
N ASN A 289 -11.86 4.93 15.37
CA ASN A 289 -12.81 4.29 16.29
C ASN A 289 -12.29 2.90 16.65
N GLY A 290 -12.03 2.66 17.92
CA GLY A 290 -11.44 1.41 18.39
C GLY A 290 -10.51 1.62 19.56
N VAL A 291 -10.19 0.52 20.25
CA VAL A 291 -9.32 0.52 21.42
C VAL A 291 -7.93 1.04 21.01
N GLY A 292 -7.40 1.98 21.79
CA GLY A 292 -6.22 2.80 21.48
C GLY A 292 -6.56 4.13 20.79
N GLY A 293 -7.66 4.20 20.05
CA GLY A 293 -8.09 5.40 19.33
C GLY A 293 -6.99 5.89 18.37
N SER A 294 -6.86 7.22 18.19
CA SER A 294 -5.95 7.77 17.18
C SER A 294 -4.45 7.47 17.40
N ILE A 295 -4.02 6.96 18.57
CA ILE A 295 -2.62 6.52 18.77
C ILE A 295 -2.30 5.27 17.93
N VAL A 296 -3.31 4.53 17.50
CA VAL A 296 -3.17 3.42 16.55
C VAL A 296 -2.81 3.93 15.15
N HIS A 297 -3.18 5.18 14.85
CA HIS A 297 -2.89 5.83 13.58
C HIS A 297 -1.73 6.81 13.58
N TYR A 298 -1.35 7.33 14.74
CA TYR A 298 -0.42 8.44 14.80
C TYR A 298 0.96 8.08 14.19
N GLY A 299 1.61 9.07 13.59
CA GLY A 299 2.90 8.90 12.91
C GLY A 299 4.10 8.82 13.85
N ALA A 300 3.95 8.25 15.05
CA ALA A 300 5.04 8.08 16.01
C ALA A 300 5.75 9.36 16.53
N TRP A 301 5.23 10.57 16.23
CA TRP A 301 5.94 11.81 16.52
C TRP A 301 5.76 12.31 17.96
N LEU A 302 6.65 11.89 18.86
CA LEU A 302 6.59 12.18 20.30
C LEU A 302 7.49 13.37 20.70
N ARG A 303 7.07 14.59 20.38
CA ARG A 303 7.74 15.81 20.85
C ARG A 303 7.26 16.18 22.26
N ARG A 304 8.19 16.59 23.12
CA ARG A 304 7.84 17.20 24.42
C ARG A 304 7.60 18.69 24.23
N PHE A 305 6.54 19.20 24.85
CA PHE A 305 6.34 20.64 24.95
C PHE A 305 7.50 21.29 25.72
N HIS A 306 7.84 22.53 25.37
CA HIS A 306 8.74 23.34 26.19
C HIS A 306 8.10 23.62 27.56
N PRO A 307 8.92 23.81 28.62
CA PRO A 307 8.41 24.11 29.96
C PRO A 307 7.46 25.31 30.03
N HIS A 308 7.59 26.30 29.14
CA HIS A 308 6.75 27.51 29.13
C HIS A 308 5.36 27.32 28.49
N HIS A 309 5.03 26.12 27.98
CA HIS A 309 3.70 25.82 27.44
C HIS A 309 2.71 25.32 28.51
N PHE A 310 3.16 25.11 29.75
CA PHE A 310 2.37 24.71 30.91
C PHE A 310 2.41 25.81 31.96
#